data_AF-A0A917P6Y8-F1
#
_entry.id   AF-A0A917P6Y8-F1
#
_cell.length_a   1.000
_cell.length_b   1.000
_cell.length_c   1.000
_cell.angle_alpha   90.00
_cell.angle_beta   90.00
_cell.angle_gamma   90.00
#
_symmetry.space_group_name_H-M   'P 1'
#
loop_
_entity.id
_entity.type
_entity.pdbx_description
1 polymer ?
#
loop_
_entity_poly.entity_id
_entity_poly.type
_entity_poly.pdbx_seq_one_letter_code
_entity_poly.pdbx_strand_id
1 'polypeptide(L)'
;MAADEDTGLPASLATAWGFRARPSKGPKPGLSLDRIVAAAVGVAATEGIGAVSMGRVAKELAVSPMSLYRYVGAKDELYILMQEAVTPAPPEPLPDGAGWRAGLTRWARAQRGFFHENLWLLRIPVSGPPASPRSVAWMEYGLATLDGTGLDEGTKLGVIMLVSGYVRNEATLMSDLDAAYTASGHAPDEVLRRYQRTLAVLTDPERHPAVTRVLESDALDQADEPDADFEFGLGVVLDGVAALIARRG
;
A
#
# COMPACT_ATOMS: atom_id res chain seq x y z
N MET A 1 -5.67 -17.13 -34.34
CA MET A 1 -5.70 -18.33 -33.48
C MET A 1 -4.27 -18.64 -33.08
N ALA A 2 -3.82 -17.96 -32.03
CA ALA A 2 -2.54 -18.01 -31.30
C ALA A 2 -2.70 -16.83 -30.30
N ALA A 3 -2.52 -16.93 -29.00
CA ALA A 3 -1.64 -17.80 -28.23
C ALA A 3 -2.36 -18.31 -26.97
N ASP A 4 -2.43 -19.63 -26.84
CA ASP A 4 -2.38 -20.30 -25.53
C ASP A 4 -0.90 -20.65 -25.32
N GLU A 5 -0.03 -19.64 -25.36
CA GLU A 5 1.34 -19.82 -24.91
C GLU A 5 1.27 -19.93 -23.39
N ASP A 6 1.71 -21.06 -22.87
CA ASP A 6 1.86 -21.32 -21.45
C ASP A 6 2.89 -20.35 -20.88
N THR A 7 2.43 -19.15 -20.55
CA THR A 7 3.23 -18.08 -19.95
C THR A 7 3.87 -18.50 -18.62
N GLY A 8 3.50 -19.66 -18.06
CA GLY A 8 3.86 -20.08 -16.71
C GLY A 8 3.20 -19.22 -15.62
N LEU A 9 2.35 -18.26 -16.01
CA LEU A 9 1.65 -17.36 -15.10
C LEU A 9 0.35 -18.00 -14.59
N PRO A 10 -0.03 -17.79 -13.32
CA PRO A 10 -1.37 -18.05 -12.84
C PRO A 10 -2.43 -17.43 -13.76
N ALA A 11 -3.56 -18.13 -13.95
CA ALA A 11 -4.59 -17.75 -14.92
C ALA A 11 -5.15 -16.32 -14.70
N SER A 12 -5.25 -15.87 -13.45
CA SER A 12 -5.61 -14.49 -13.10
C SER A 12 -4.60 -13.45 -13.59
N LEU A 13 -3.30 -13.70 -13.44
CA LEU A 13 -2.24 -12.79 -13.85
C LEU A 13 -2.24 -12.71 -15.37
N ALA A 14 -2.30 -13.84 -16.06
CA ALA A 14 -2.48 -13.86 -17.51
C ALA A 14 -3.73 -13.08 -17.95
N THR A 15 -4.82 -13.14 -17.18
CA THR A 15 -6.03 -12.36 -17.46
C THR A 15 -5.83 -10.87 -17.20
N ALA A 16 -5.16 -10.48 -16.11
CA ALA A 16 -4.87 -9.08 -15.77
C ALA A 16 -4.02 -8.41 -16.87
N TRP A 17 -3.03 -9.13 -17.39
CA TRP A 17 -2.22 -8.71 -18.53
C TRP A 17 -2.94 -8.77 -19.89
N GLY A 18 -4.17 -9.26 -19.93
CA GLY A 18 -4.93 -9.40 -21.17
C GLY A 18 -4.46 -10.53 -22.09
N PHE A 19 -3.54 -11.40 -21.65
CA PHE A 19 -3.10 -12.58 -22.41
C PHE A 19 -4.24 -13.59 -22.59
N ARG A 20 -5.21 -13.61 -21.68
CA ARG A 20 -6.42 -14.44 -21.81
C ARG A 20 -7.64 -13.57 -22.14
N ALA A 21 -8.31 -13.90 -23.25
CA ALA A 21 -9.54 -13.23 -23.62
C ALA A 21 -10.61 -13.42 -22.53
N ARG A 22 -11.17 -12.31 -22.01
CA ARG A 22 -12.38 -12.35 -21.18
C ARG A 22 -13.46 -13.10 -21.96
N PRO A 23 -14.10 -14.14 -21.42
CA PRO A 23 -15.13 -14.87 -22.15
C PRO A 23 -16.28 -13.91 -22.49
N SER A 24 -16.37 -13.52 -23.76
CA SER A 24 -17.49 -12.75 -24.28
C SER A 24 -18.06 -13.49 -25.49
N LYS A 25 -19.27 -14.05 -25.30
CA LYS A 25 -20.35 -14.29 -26.28
C LYS A 25 -21.38 -15.22 -25.66
N GLY A 26 -22.52 -14.66 -25.27
CA GLY A 26 -23.67 -15.33 -24.65
C GLY A 26 -24.47 -14.37 -23.76
N PRO A 27 -25.71 -14.71 -23.33
CA PRO A 27 -26.44 -13.91 -22.34
C PRO A 27 -25.52 -13.64 -21.15
N LYS A 28 -25.50 -12.41 -20.60
CA LYS A 28 -24.57 -11.99 -19.53
C LYS A 28 -24.42 -13.14 -18.52
N PRO A 29 -23.24 -13.80 -18.44
CA PRO A 29 -23.06 -14.85 -17.47
C PRO A 29 -23.31 -14.21 -16.10
N GLY A 30 -24.14 -14.83 -15.27
CA GLY A 30 -24.45 -14.32 -13.93
C GLY A 30 -23.20 -14.09 -13.06
N LEU A 31 -22.04 -14.60 -13.48
CA LEU A 31 -20.76 -14.48 -12.79
C LEU A 31 -19.64 -14.11 -13.77
N SER A 32 -18.85 -13.10 -13.44
CA SER A 32 -17.64 -12.69 -14.16
C SER A 32 -16.50 -12.45 -13.18
N LEU A 33 -15.26 -12.46 -13.67
CA LEU A 33 -14.08 -12.16 -12.84
C LEU A 33 -14.21 -10.78 -12.18
N ASP A 34 -14.55 -9.76 -12.96
CA ASP A 34 -14.72 -8.39 -12.46
C ASP A 34 -15.79 -8.31 -11.36
N ARG A 35 -16.89 -9.06 -11.50
CA ARG A 35 -17.94 -9.13 -10.48
C ARG A 35 -17.46 -9.84 -9.21
N ILE A 36 -16.65 -10.88 -9.33
CA ILE A 36 -16.02 -11.58 -8.19
C ILE A 36 -15.08 -10.64 -7.44
N VAL A 37 -14.19 -9.96 -8.17
CA VAL A 37 -13.21 -9.03 -7.60
C VAL A 37 -13.92 -7.84 -6.94
N ALA A 38 -14.90 -7.23 -7.59
CA ALA A 38 -15.68 -6.13 -7.02
C ALA A 38 -16.40 -6.53 -5.73
N ALA A 39 -17.00 -7.73 -5.67
CA ALA A 39 -17.61 -8.23 -4.44
C ALA A 39 -16.59 -8.48 -3.33
N ALA A 40 -15.41 -9.01 -3.67
CA ALA A 40 -14.34 -9.23 -2.69
C ALA A 40 -13.79 -7.90 -2.14
N VAL A 41 -13.61 -6.88 -3.00
CA VAL A 41 -13.26 -5.51 -2.59
C VAL A 41 -14.33 -4.94 -1.66
N GLY A 42 -15.62 -5.11 -2.00
CA GLY A 42 -16.73 -4.68 -1.15
C GLY A 42 -16.67 -5.31 0.25
N VAL A 43 -16.47 -6.63 0.33
CA VAL A 43 -16.30 -7.34 1.61
C VAL A 43 -15.08 -6.81 2.38
N ALA A 44 -13.96 -6.57 1.71
CA ALA A 44 -12.76 -6.05 2.36
C ALA A 44 -12.97 -4.64 2.92
N ALA A 45 -13.69 -3.79 2.20
CA ALA A 45 -13.98 -2.42 2.59
C ALA A 45 -14.93 -2.33 3.80
N THR A 46 -15.88 -3.27 3.94
CA THR A 46 -16.89 -3.24 5.01
C THR A 46 -16.55 -4.12 6.22
N GLU A 47 -15.93 -5.27 6.00
CA GLU A 47 -15.68 -6.30 7.02
C GLU A 47 -14.17 -6.55 7.24
N GLY A 48 -13.31 -5.85 6.49
CA GLY A 48 -11.87 -6.02 6.55
C GLY A 48 -11.35 -7.22 5.75
N ILE A 49 -10.05 -7.25 5.49
CA ILE A 49 -9.43 -8.30 4.67
C ILE A 49 -9.59 -9.71 5.27
N GLY A 50 -9.69 -9.81 6.61
CA GLY A 50 -9.85 -11.08 7.32
C GLY A 50 -11.14 -11.82 6.98
N ALA A 51 -12.21 -11.08 6.64
CA ALA A 51 -13.49 -11.64 6.23
C ALA A 51 -13.48 -12.20 4.80
N VAL A 52 -12.52 -11.77 3.97
CA VAL A 52 -12.44 -12.18 2.57
C VAL A 52 -12.05 -13.66 2.50
N SER A 53 -13.02 -14.47 2.05
CA SER A 53 -12.86 -15.89 1.78
C SER A 53 -13.69 -16.27 0.56
N MET A 54 -13.32 -17.36 -0.13
CA MET A 54 -14.08 -17.85 -1.27
C MET A 54 -15.57 -18.09 -0.91
N GLY A 55 -15.83 -18.59 0.30
CA GLY A 55 -17.18 -18.77 0.82
C GLY A 55 -17.94 -17.45 1.06
N ARG A 56 -17.30 -16.48 1.74
CA ARG A 56 -17.92 -15.17 2.02
C ARG A 56 -18.25 -14.40 0.74
N VAL A 57 -17.35 -14.42 -0.24
CA VAL A 57 -17.55 -13.77 -1.55
C VAL A 57 -18.65 -14.47 -2.36
N ALA A 58 -18.69 -15.81 -2.34
CA ALA A 58 -19.75 -16.55 -3.01
C ALA A 58 -21.14 -16.26 -2.39
N LYS A 59 -21.21 -16.14 -1.06
CA LYS A 59 -22.42 -15.73 -0.34
C LYS A 59 -22.88 -14.33 -0.75
N GLU A 60 -21.95 -13.37 -0.85
CA GLU A 60 -22.24 -12.01 -1.33
C GLU A 60 -22.88 -12.01 -2.73
N LEU A 61 -22.41 -12.92 -3.58
CA LEU A 61 -22.87 -13.06 -4.96
C LEU A 61 -24.07 -13.98 -5.13
N ALA A 62 -24.57 -14.59 -4.04
CA ALA A 62 -25.63 -15.61 -4.05
C ALA A 62 -25.33 -16.80 -4.99
N VAL A 63 -24.07 -17.27 -5.03
CA VAL A 63 -23.63 -18.42 -5.82
C VAL A 63 -22.90 -19.45 -4.96
N SER A 64 -22.64 -20.63 -5.52
CA SER A 64 -21.79 -21.64 -4.85
C SER A 64 -20.31 -21.22 -4.86
N PRO A 65 -19.52 -21.51 -3.80
CA PRO A 65 -18.07 -21.27 -3.81
C PRO A 65 -17.36 -21.98 -4.96
N MET A 66 -17.82 -23.17 -5.35
CA MET A 66 -17.26 -23.92 -6.48
C MET A 66 -17.32 -23.15 -7.80
N SER A 67 -18.32 -22.27 -7.97
CA SER A 67 -18.44 -21.42 -9.16
C SER A 67 -17.34 -20.37 -9.27
N LEU A 68 -16.77 -19.91 -8.15
CA LEU A 68 -15.69 -18.92 -8.13
C LEU A 68 -14.35 -19.54 -8.56
N TYR A 69 -14.10 -20.79 -8.20
CA TYR A 69 -12.86 -21.51 -8.53
C TYR A 69 -12.63 -21.70 -10.04
N ARG A 70 -13.67 -21.53 -10.87
CA ARG A 70 -13.53 -21.47 -12.33
C ARG A 70 -12.83 -20.20 -12.84
N TYR A 71 -12.79 -19.15 -12.03
CA TYR A 71 -12.25 -17.83 -12.38
C TYR A 71 -11.01 -17.50 -11.58
N VAL A 72 -10.94 -17.94 -10.32
CA VAL A 72 -9.84 -17.68 -9.39
C VAL A 72 -9.54 -18.97 -8.62
N GLY A 73 -8.38 -19.56 -8.89
CA GLY A 73 -7.97 -20.86 -8.37
C GLY A 73 -7.64 -20.86 -6.88
N ALA A 74 -7.20 -19.73 -6.32
CA ALA A 74 -6.84 -19.63 -4.90
C ALA A 74 -7.16 -18.27 -4.27
N LYS A 75 -7.17 -18.22 -2.93
CA LYS A 75 -7.40 -16.97 -2.19
C LYS A 75 -6.29 -15.92 -2.45
N ASP A 76 -5.03 -16.35 -2.53
CA ASP A 76 -3.91 -15.44 -2.82
C ASP A 76 -4.02 -14.84 -4.23
N GLU A 77 -4.57 -15.62 -5.16
CA GLU A 77 -4.87 -15.16 -6.51
C GLU A 77 -5.96 -14.09 -6.52
N LEU A 78 -6.99 -14.25 -5.68
CA LEU A 78 -8.02 -13.24 -5.47
C LEU A 78 -7.42 -11.95 -4.90
N TYR A 79 -6.49 -12.05 -3.97
CA TYR A 79 -5.82 -10.88 -3.38
C TYR A 79 -5.00 -10.09 -4.41
N ILE A 80 -4.30 -10.75 -5.32
CA ILE A 80 -3.57 -10.07 -6.40
C ILE A 80 -4.54 -9.28 -7.28
N LEU A 81 -5.66 -9.91 -7.66
CA LEU A 81 -6.68 -9.26 -8.48
C LEU A 81 -7.39 -8.11 -7.76
N MET A 82 -7.64 -8.24 -6.47
CA MET A 82 -8.20 -7.16 -5.64
C MET A 82 -7.24 -5.96 -5.59
N GLN A 83 -5.94 -6.20 -5.35
CA GLN A 83 -4.92 -5.14 -5.37
C GLN A 83 -4.87 -4.44 -6.73
N GLU A 84 -4.83 -5.21 -7.82
CA GLU A 84 -4.83 -4.67 -9.18
C GLU A 84 -6.06 -3.80 -9.47
N ALA A 85 -7.24 -4.22 -9.01
CA ALA A 85 -8.49 -3.53 -9.29
C ALA A 85 -8.62 -2.16 -8.59
N VAL A 86 -8.04 -2.01 -7.40
CA VAL A 86 -8.13 -0.76 -6.63
C VAL A 86 -6.90 0.12 -6.74
N THR A 87 -5.78 -0.43 -7.23
CA THR A 87 -4.59 0.38 -7.50
C THR A 87 -4.86 1.30 -8.70
N PRO A 88 -4.77 2.62 -8.54
CA PRO A 88 -4.98 3.55 -9.64
C PRO A 88 -3.80 3.52 -10.61
N ALA A 89 -3.93 4.24 -11.73
CA ALA A 89 -2.76 4.50 -12.57
C ALA A 89 -1.70 5.26 -11.76
N PRO A 90 -0.39 5.05 -12.01
CA PRO A 90 0.61 5.94 -11.48
C PRO A 90 0.31 7.37 -11.96
N PRO A 91 0.69 8.39 -11.17
CA PRO A 91 0.41 9.78 -11.54
C PRO A 91 1.22 10.17 -12.78
N GLU A 92 0.78 11.15 -13.58
CA GLU A 92 1.47 11.56 -14.82
C GLU A 92 2.90 12.06 -14.57
N PRO A 93 3.97 11.60 -15.24
CA PRO A 93 5.34 12.06 -14.95
C PRO A 93 5.48 13.59 -14.85
N LEU A 94 6.37 14.06 -13.96
CA LEU A 94 6.68 15.49 -13.90
C LEU A 94 7.44 15.93 -15.16
N PRO A 95 7.34 17.21 -15.55
CA PRO A 95 8.12 17.75 -16.66
C PRO A 95 9.63 17.56 -16.45
N ASP A 96 10.36 17.47 -17.56
CA ASP A 96 11.81 17.41 -17.57
C ASP A 96 12.42 18.55 -16.73
N GLY A 97 13.43 18.24 -15.92
CA GLY A 97 14.09 19.20 -15.05
C GLY A 97 13.49 19.35 -13.64
N ALA A 98 12.34 18.72 -13.34
CA ALA A 98 11.81 18.70 -11.96
C ALA A 98 12.73 17.96 -10.96
N GLY A 99 13.54 17.03 -11.47
CA GLY A 99 14.52 16.26 -10.69
C GLY A 99 13.92 15.07 -9.94
N TRP A 100 14.80 14.10 -9.63
CA TRP A 100 14.43 12.83 -9.01
C TRP A 100 13.71 13.01 -7.66
N ARG A 101 14.09 14.02 -6.86
CA ARG A 101 13.51 14.26 -5.54
C ARG A 101 12.04 14.65 -5.63
N ALA A 102 11.70 15.57 -6.54
CA ALA A 102 10.32 15.98 -6.77
C ALA A 102 9.48 14.83 -7.33
N GLY A 103 10.05 14.04 -8.25
CA GLY A 103 9.38 12.87 -8.80
C GLY A 103 9.06 11.80 -7.76
N LEU A 104 10.02 11.46 -6.89
CA LEU A 104 9.83 10.46 -5.83
C LEU A 104 8.87 10.98 -4.74
N THR A 105 8.92 12.28 -4.44
CA THR A 105 7.96 12.90 -3.50
C THR A 105 6.54 12.75 -4.02
N ARG A 106 6.32 13.06 -5.31
CA ARG A 106 5.00 12.92 -5.93
C ARG A 106 4.54 11.47 -6.00
N TRP A 107 5.45 10.55 -6.32
CA TRP A 107 5.20 9.11 -6.33
C TRP A 107 4.80 8.59 -4.95
N ALA A 108 5.54 8.97 -3.90
CA ALA A 108 5.26 8.58 -2.52
C ALA A 108 3.91 9.12 -2.03
N ARG A 109 3.61 10.40 -2.28
CA ARG A 109 2.32 11.01 -1.95
C ARG A 109 1.15 10.32 -2.67
N ALA A 110 1.32 10.00 -3.95
CA ALA A 110 0.29 9.30 -4.71
C ALA A 110 0.08 7.86 -4.20
N GLN A 111 1.15 7.15 -3.81
CA GLN A 111 1.04 5.85 -3.13
C GLN A 111 0.26 5.97 -1.81
N ARG A 112 0.64 6.94 -0.99
CA ARG A 112 -0.02 7.20 0.29
C ARG A 112 -1.51 7.46 0.11
N GLY A 113 -1.88 8.32 -0.85
CA GLY A 113 -3.27 8.65 -1.14
C GLY A 113 -4.14 7.42 -1.39
N PHE A 114 -3.73 6.53 -2.29
CA PHE A 114 -4.57 5.35 -2.59
C PHE A 114 -4.57 4.31 -1.45
N PHE A 115 -3.50 4.24 -0.63
CA PHE A 115 -3.51 3.41 0.57
C PHE A 115 -4.54 3.91 1.58
N HIS A 116 -4.64 5.22 1.82
CA HIS A 116 -5.66 5.78 2.72
C HIS A 116 -7.09 5.52 2.23
N GLU A 117 -7.31 5.50 0.91
CA GLU A 117 -8.60 5.11 0.34
C GLU A 117 -8.92 3.61 0.53
N ASN A 118 -7.90 2.77 0.72
CA ASN A 118 -8.01 1.32 0.71
C ASN A 118 -7.12 0.65 1.78
N LEU A 119 -7.22 1.06 3.03
CA LEU A 119 -6.33 0.61 4.13
C LEU A 119 -6.30 -0.92 4.32
N TRP A 120 -7.36 -1.62 3.93
CA TRP A 120 -7.40 -3.09 3.94
C TRP A 120 -6.33 -3.73 3.01
N LEU A 121 -5.82 -3.02 2.00
CA LEU A 121 -4.72 -3.47 1.14
C LEU A 121 -3.43 -3.69 1.94
N LEU A 122 -3.17 -2.84 2.93
CA LEU A 122 -1.97 -2.91 3.76
C LEU A 122 -1.92 -4.21 4.56
N ARG A 123 -3.08 -4.86 4.76
CA ARG A 123 -3.23 -6.12 5.48
C ARG A 123 -3.13 -7.35 4.59
N ILE A 124 -2.99 -7.19 3.28
CA ILE A 124 -2.72 -8.31 2.37
C ILE A 124 -1.26 -8.76 2.55
N PRO A 125 -1.01 -10.07 2.75
CA PRO A 125 0.35 -10.60 2.82
C PRO A 125 1.11 -10.34 1.51
N VAL A 126 2.38 -9.93 1.63
CA VAL A 126 3.28 -9.81 0.48
C VAL A 126 3.69 -11.23 0.08
N SER A 127 3.12 -11.72 -1.01
CA SER A 127 3.32 -13.09 -1.50
C SER A 127 4.45 -13.21 -2.54
N GLY A 128 5.02 -12.08 -2.99
CA GLY A 128 6.12 -12.06 -3.95
C GLY A 128 6.30 -10.70 -4.62
N PRO A 129 7.16 -10.63 -5.65
CA PRO A 129 7.38 -9.41 -6.43
C PRO A 129 6.10 -8.92 -7.14
N PRO A 130 5.99 -7.60 -7.41
CA PRO A 130 4.96 -7.04 -8.27
C PRO A 130 4.87 -7.77 -9.61
N ALA A 131 3.71 -8.32 -9.94
CA ALA A 131 3.50 -9.09 -11.16
C ALA A 131 2.23 -8.68 -11.92
N SER A 132 1.43 -7.76 -11.38
CA SER A 132 0.21 -7.28 -12.03
C SER A 132 0.47 -5.97 -12.80
N PRO A 133 -0.31 -5.65 -13.85
CA PRO A 133 -0.06 -4.47 -14.70
C PRO A 133 0.06 -3.15 -13.93
N ARG A 134 -0.85 -2.83 -12.99
CA ARG A 134 -0.72 -1.63 -12.16
C ARG A 134 0.54 -1.66 -11.34
N SER A 135 0.82 -2.77 -10.66
CA SER A 135 1.98 -2.90 -9.78
C SER A 135 3.31 -2.70 -10.54
N VAL A 136 3.40 -3.22 -11.77
CA VAL A 136 4.55 -3.02 -12.66
C VAL A 136 4.63 -1.58 -13.17
N ALA A 137 3.51 -0.94 -13.52
CA ALA A 137 3.49 0.46 -13.93
C ALA A 137 3.94 1.43 -12.81
N TRP A 138 3.57 1.14 -11.56
CA TRP A 138 4.05 1.90 -10.40
C TRP A 138 5.54 1.71 -10.13
N MET A 139 6.05 0.49 -10.33
CA MET A 139 7.48 0.19 -10.26
C MET A 139 8.26 0.93 -11.36
N GLU A 140 7.77 0.89 -12.60
CA GLU A 140 8.34 1.61 -13.74
C GLU A 140 8.44 3.11 -13.46
N TYR A 141 7.36 3.74 -12.99
CA TYR A 141 7.37 5.16 -12.63
C TYR A 141 8.49 5.48 -11.62
N GLY A 142 8.62 4.67 -10.56
CA GLY A 142 9.63 4.87 -9.52
C GLY A 142 11.05 4.74 -10.07
N LEU A 143 11.30 3.74 -10.92
CA LEU A 143 12.61 3.51 -11.54
C LEU A 143 12.97 4.64 -12.51
N ALA A 144 12.05 5.01 -13.40
CA ALA A 144 12.24 6.08 -14.38
C ALA A 144 12.50 7.44 -13.71
N THR A 145 11.93 7.68 -12.53
CA THR A 145 12.20 8.89 -11.73
C THR A 145 13.68 9.02 -11.31
N LEU A 146 14.39 7.90 -11.21
CA LEU A 146 15.80 7.86 -10.84
C LEU A 146 16.74 7.86 -12.04
N ASP A 147 16.23 8.02 -13.26
CA ASP A 147 17.08 8.12 -14.45
C ASP A 147 17.94 9.38 -14.43
N GLY A 148 19.15 9.26 -14.98
CA GLY A 148 20.15 10.33 -14.96
C GLY A 148 20.83 10.57 -13.60
N THR A 149 20.50 9.82 -12.55
CA THR A 149 21.16 9.95 -11.23
C THR A 149 22.51 9.25 -11.12
N GLY A 150 22.89 8.43 -12.11
CA GLY A 150 24.12 7.63 -12.08
C GLY A 150 24.04 6.35 -11.22
N LEU A 151 22.90 6.06 -10.60
CA LEU A 151 22.67 4.82 -9.86
C LEU A 151 22.50 3.63 -10.81
N ASP A 152 23.05 2.47 -10.44
CA ASP A 152 22.77 1.20 -11.12
C ASP A 152 21.35 0.69 -10.82
N GLU A 153 20.84 -0.20 -11.66
CA GLU A 153 19.45 -0.69 -11.59
C GLU A 153 19.11 -1.41 -10.28
N GLY A 154 20.06 -2.15 -9.70
CA GLY A 154 19.85 -2.81 -8.41
C GLY A 154 19.70 -1.79 -7.27
N THR A 155 20.49 -0.72 -7.33
CA THR A 155 20.39 0.38 -6.38
C THR A 155 19.11 1.19 -6.56
N LYS A 156 18.69 1.46 -7.80
CA LYS A 156 17.40 2.12 -8.08
C LYS A 156 16.23 1.30 -7.50
N LEU A 157 16.24 -0.02 -7.71
CA LEU A 157 15.24 -0.93 -7.15
C LEU A 157 15.22 -0.87 -5.61
N GLY A 158 16.40 -0.87 -4.97
CA GLY A 158 16.51 -0.73 -3.52
C GLY A 158 15.95 0.60 -2.99
N VAL A 159 16.18 1.70 -3.71
CA VAL A 159 15.64 3.03 -3.37
C VAL A 159 14.11 3.04 -3.45
N ILE A 160 13.53 2.55 -4.54
CA ILE A 160 12.06 2.56 -4.68
C ILE A 160 11.40 1.62 -3.66
N MET A 161 12.02 0.49 -3.34
CA MET A 161 11.56 -0.41 -2.28
C MET A 161 11.61 0.25 -0.90
N LEU A 162 12.67 0.99 -0.59
CA LEU A 162 12.81 1.74 0.67
C LEU A 162 11.68 2.78 0.81
N VAL A 163 11.46 3.58 -0.24
CA VAL A 163 10.43 4.62 -0.23
C VAL A 163 9.03 4.02 -0.14
N SER A 164 8.69 3.03 -0.96
CA SER A 164 7.39 2.32 -0.85
C SER A 164 7.21 1.63 0.50
N GLY A 165 8.27 1.05 1.06
CA GLY A 165 8.26 0.44 2.39
C GLY A 165 7.96 1.44 3.49
N TYR A 166 8.59 2.62 3.43
CA TYR A 166 8.29 3.73 4.33
C TYR A 166 6.82 4.16 4.23
N VAL A 167 6.33 4.44 3.02
CA VAL A 167 4.92 4.86 2.79
C VAL A 167 3.94 3.81 3.33
N ARG A 168 4.19 2.52 3.06
CA ARG A 168 3.35 1.43 3.55
C ARG A 168 3.33 1.35 5.08
N ASN A 169 4.49 1.49 5.72
CA ASN A 169 4.62 1.44 7.17
C ASN A 169 3.92 2.64 7.84
N GLU A 170 4.14 3.85 7.33
CA GLU A 170 3.48 5.06 7.85
C GLU A 170 1.95 4.96 7.71
N ALA A 171 1.44 4.62 6.52
CA ALA A 171 0.00 4.47 6.31
C ALA A 171 -0.63 3.38 7.21
N THR A 172 0.11 2.30 7.47
CA THR A 172 -0.36 1.22 8.38
C THR A 172 -0.40 1.72 9.82
N LEU A 173 0.66 2.40 10.27
CA LEU A 173 0.75 2.92 11.63
C LEU A 173 -0.34 3.96 11.90
N MET A 174 -0.54 4.91 10.98
CA MET A 174 -1.56 5.94 11.12
C MET A 174 -2.97 5.36 11.15
N SER A 175 -3.25 4.37 10.28
CA SER A 175 -4.52 3.63 10.32
C SER A 175 -4.77 2.94 11.67
N ASP A 176 -3.72 2.39 12.29
CA ASP A 176 -3.84 1.69 13.57
C ASP A 176 -4.04 2.64 14.74
N LEU A 177 -3.36 3.78 14.70
CA LEU A 177 -3.56 4.87 15.66
C LEU A 177 -4.97 5.45 15.55
N ASP A 178 -5.45 5.74 14.34
CA ASP A 178 -6.81 6.25 14.11
C ASP A 178 -7.89 5.28 14.59
N ALA A 179 -7.71 3.98 14.32
CA ALA A 179 -8.61 2.95 14.81
C ALA A 179 -8.60 2.88 16.36
N ALA A 180 -7.43 2.98 16.98
CA ALA A 180 -7.30 3.00 18.44
C ALA A 180 -7.93 4.26 19.06
N TYR A 181 -7.73 5.43 18.45
CA TYR A 181 -8.34 6.68 18.88
C TYR A 181 -9.87 6.62 18.78
N THR A 182 -10.40 6.15 17.65
CA THR A 182 -11.84 5.97 17.44
C THR A 182 -12.44 5.00 18.47
N ALA A 183 -11.78 3.87 18.71
CA ALA A 183 -12.22 2.89 19.71
C ALA A 183 -12.17 3.43 21.15
N SER A 184 -11.24 4.35 21.44
CA SER A 184 -11.13 5.00 22.74
C SER A 184 -12.24 6.02 23.01
N GLY A 185 -12.83 6.59 21.95
CA GLY A 185 -13.85 7.65 22.05
C GLY A 185 -13.34 9.03 22.48
N HIS A 186 -12.03 9.24 22.61
CA HIS A 186 -11.42 10.51 23.00
C HIS A 186 -10.85 11.27 21.80
N ALA A 187 -10.70 12.59 21.92
CA ALA A 187 -10.02 13.40 20.90
C ALA A 187 -8.50 13.08 20.87
N PRO A 188 -7.80 13.23 19.73
CA PRO A 188 -6.38 12.89 19.60
C PRO A 188 -5.48 13.51 20.68
N ASP A 189 -5.62 14.82 20.94
CA ASP A 189 -4.84 15.51 21.97
C ASP A 189 -5.09 14.96 23.39
N GLU A 190 -6.29 14.48 23.67
CA GLU A 190 -6.61 13.88 24.96
C GLU A 190 -5.94 12.51 25.12
N VAL A 191 -5.85 11.74 24.03
CA VAL A 191 -5.13 10.47 24.06
C VAL A 191 -3.64 10.71 24.26
N LEU A 192 -3.06 11.71 23.59
CA LEU A 192 -1.65 12.07 23.74
C LEU A 192 -1.35 12.53 25.18
N ARG A 193 -2.16 13.43 25.76
CA ARG A 193 -2.03 13.84 27.16
C ARG A 193 -2.17 12.68 28.14
N ARG A 194 -3.05 11.72 27.86
CA ARG A 194 -3.20 10.51 28.67
C ARG A 194 -1.95 9.63 28.55
N TYR A 195 -1.39 9.51 27.35
CA TYR A 195 -0.15 8.76 27.12
C TYR A 195 1.03 9.41 27.85
N GLN A 196 1.20 10.73 27.78
CA GLN A 196 2.18 11.48 28.58
C GLN A 196 2.06 11.17 30.07
N ARG A 197 0.85 11.30 30.64
CA ARG A 197 0.62 11.02 32.07
C ARG A 197 0.94 9.57 32.42
N THR A 198 0.60 8.63 31.54
CA THR A 198 0.89 7.21 31.73
C THR A 198 2.39 6.96 31.72
N LEU A 199 3.11 7.51 30.74
CA LEU A 199 4.57 7.41 30.67
C LEU A 199 5.22 7.99 31.93
N ALA A 200 4.81 9.17 32.36
CA ALA A 200 5.34 9.81 33.57
C ALA A 200 5.16 8.97 34.85
N VAL A 201 4.13 8.13 34.92
CA VAL A 201 3.92 7.19 36.04
C VAL A 201 4.79 5.94 35.92
N LEU A 202 5.06 5.50 34.68
CA LEU A 202 5.79 4.25 34.40
C LEU A 202 7.31 4.45 34.33
N THR A 203 7.79 5.67 34.09
CA THR A 203 9.20 5.95 33.90
C THR A 203 9.85 6.47 35.16
N ASP A 204 11.06 5.96 35.41
CA ASP A 204 12.00 6.47 36.40
C ASP A 204 13.10 7.29 35.70
N PRO A 205 13.38 8.54 36.10
CA PRO A 205 14.36 9.40 35.43
C PRO A 205 15.79 8.87 35.38
N GLU A 206 16.23 8.15 36.41
CA GLU A 206 17.58 7.56 36.44
C GLU A 206 17.70 6.39 35.46
N ARG A 207 16.64 5.57 35.34
CA ARG A 207 16.58 4.42 34.43
C ARG A 207 16.17 4.78 33.01
N HIS A 208 15.41 5.86 32.82
CA HIS A 208 14.82 6.27 31.54
C HIS A 208 15.09 7.75 31.23
N PRO A 209 16.36 8.19 31.21
CA PRO A 209 16.69 9.61 31.02
C PRO A 209 16.28 10.14 29.63
N ALA A 210 16.26 9.30 28.60
CA ALA A 210 15.82 9.72 27.27
C ALA A 210 14.31 9.99 27.20
N VAL A 211 13.49 9.11 27.80
CA VAL A 211 12.03 9.30 27.84
C VAL A 211 11.67 10.50 28.72
N THR A 212 12.42 10.69 29.81
CA THR A 212 12.24 11.86 30.68
C THR A 212 12.47 13.16 29.91
N ARG A 213 13.52 13.26 29.10
CA ARG A 213 13.74 14.44 28.24
C ARG A 213 12.62 14.68 27.22
N VAL A 214 11.92 13.64 26.78
CA VAL A 214 10.75 13.78 25.89
C VAL A 214 9.51 14.25 26.68
N LEU A 215 9.33 13.79 27.92
CA LEU A 215 8.25 14.26 28.79
C LEU A 215 8.47 15.69 29.29
N GLU A 216 9.72 16.13 29.39
CA GLU A 216 10.10 17.50 29.77
C GLU A 216 10.09 18.48 28.58
N SER A 217 9.92 17.98 27.35
CA SER A 217 9.78 18.80 26.16
C SER A 217 8.33 18.89 25.72
N ASP A 218 8.06 19.84 24.81
CA ASP A 218 6.72 20.04 24.25
C ASP A 218 6.37 18.99 23.18
N ALA A 219 7.22 17.97 22.96
CA ALA A 219 7.09 17.01 21.87
C ALA A 219 5.86 16.10 21.96
N LEU A 220 5.17 16.08 23.10
CA LEU A 220 3.95 15.30 23.31
C LEU A 220 2.76 16.19 23.73
N ASP A 221 2.90 17.52 23.71
CA ASP A 221 1.88 18.42 24.25
C ASP A 221 0.67 18.60 23.33
N GLN A 222 0.89 18.48 22.03
CA GLN A 222 -0.12 18.62 20.99
C GLN A 222 0.10 17.54 19.93
N ALA A 223 -0.99 17.05 19.34
CA ALA A 223 -0.86 16.23 18.15
C ALA A 223 -0.25 17.07 17.01
N ASP A 224 0.61 16.43 16.22
CA ASP A 224 1.19 17.08 15.05
C ASP A 224 0.13 17.47 14.01
N GLU A 225 0.49 18.40 13.13
CA GLU A 225 -0.34 18.72 11.96
C GLU A 225 -0.57 17.45 11.12
N PRO A 226 -1.74 17.33 10.46
CA PRO A 226 -1.98 16.25 9.52
C PRO A 226 -0.82 16.13 8.51
N ASP A 227 -0.33 14.92 8.31
CA ASP A 227 0.77 14.57 7.39
C ASP A 227 2.18 15.03 7.80
N ALA A 228 2.36 15.72 8.93
CA ALA A 228 3.69 16.19 9.36
C ALA A 228 4.71 15.05 9.49
N ASP A 229 4.31 13.95 10.13
CA ASP A 229 5.13 12.73 10.27
C ASP A 229 5.53 12.11 8.92
N PHE A 230 4.59 12.13 7.97
CA PHE A 230 4.83 11.64 6.62
C PHE A 230 5.86 12.49 5.88
N GLU A 231 5.69 13.81 5.91
CA GLU A 231 6.59 14.73 5.21
C GLU A 231 7.99 14.74 5.86
N PHE A 232 8.06 14.70 7.19
CA PHE A 232 9.32 14.57 7.91
C PHE A 232 10.06 13.28 7.53
N GLY A 233 9.41 12.12 7.68
CA GLY A 233 10.06 10.84 7.44
C GLY A 233 10.42 10.65 5.96
N LEU A 234 9.56 11.08 5.02
CA LEU A 234 9.88 11.08 3.60
C LEU A 234 11.08 11.99 3.31
N GLY A 235 11.13 13.18 3.91
CA GLY A 235 12.27 14.10 3.80
C GLY A 235 13.58 13.44 4.21
N VAL A 236 13.62 12.80 5.38
CA VAL A 236 14.79 12.07 5.90
C VAL A 236 15.21 10.93 4.97
N VAL A 237 14.26 10.15 4.47
CA VAL A 237 14.55 9.06 3.51
C VAL A 237 15.17 9.62 2.23
N LEU A 238 14.58 10.67 1.67
CA LEU A 238 15.06 11.28 0.44
C LEU A 238 16.42 11.98 0.62
N ASP A 239 16.72 12.52 1.81
CA ASP A 239 18.06 13.05 2.12
C ASP A 239 19.11 11.93 2.14
N GLY A 240 18.75 10.76 2.68
CA GLY A 240 19.58 9.55 2.59
C GLY A 240 19.85 9.11 1.15
N VAL A 241 18.83 9.19 0.28
CA VAL A 241 18.97 8.92 -1.16
C VAL A 241 19.85 9.96 -1.84
N ALA A 242 19.72 11.24 -1.51
CA ALA A 242 20.59 12.30 -2.04
C ALA A 242 22.06 12.05 -1.68
N ALA A 243 22.33 11.68 -0.42
CA ALA A 243 23.67 11.31 0.03
C ALA A 243 24.20 10.05 -0.68
N LEU A 244 23.33 9.09 -1.00
CA LEU A 244 23.70 7.90 -1.78
C LEU A 244 24.10 8.27 -3.21
N ILE A 245 23.31 9.11 -3.88
CA ILE A 245 23.60 9.61 -5.23
C ILE A 245 24.92 10.37 -5.23
N ALA A 246 25.12 11.30 -4.29
CA ALA A 246 26.34 12.12 -4.21
C ALA A 246 27.62 11.33 -3.91
N ARG A 247 27.52 10.11 -3.36
CA ARG A 247 28.67 9.22 -3.13
C ARG A 247 29.05 8.41 -4.36
N ARG A 248 28.16 8.30 -5.34
CA ARG A 248 28.31 7.43 -6.53
C ARG A 248 28.39 8.20 -7.85
N GLY A 249 27.89 9.43 -7.90
CA GLY A 249 28.17 10.42 -8.94
C GLY A 249 29.45 11.18 -8.63
#